data_AF-J4UZG0-F1
#
_entry.id   AF-J4UZG0-F1
#
_cell.length_a   1.000
_cell.length_b   1.000
_cell.length_c   1.000
_cell.angle_alpha   90.00
_cell.angle_beta   90.00
_cell.angle_gamma   90.00
#
_symmetry.space_group_name_H-M   'P 1'
#
loop_
_entity.id
_entity.type
_entity.pdbx_description
1 polymer ?
#
loop_
_entity_poly.entity_id
_entity_poly.type
_entity_poly.pdbx_seq_one_letter_code
_entity_poly.pdbx_strand_id
1 'polypeptide(L)'
;MKLGMKALIGGGLLACAVCTAGMEALEDRPEAVLVEETHIVKPGETLWGICEEYVAKNTGTCRYILEYKEGVYENNPWLVDRGGMLHPGDKLTMTYWVRGNE
;
A
#
# COMPACT_ATOMS: atom_id res chain seq x y z
N MET A 1 -30.16 -13.25 14.91
CA MET A 1 -29.67 -12.09 15.69
C MET A 1 -28.32 -12.43 16.30
N LYS A 2 -27.25 -11.80 15.82
CA LYS A 2 -26.02 -11.48 16.56
C LYS A 2 -25.32 -10.34 15.81
N LEU A 3 -25.62 -9.14 16.29
CA LEU A 3 -24.84 -7.90 16.22
C LEU A 3 -23.42 -8.20 16.74
N GLY A 4 -22.29 -7.63 16.30
CA GLY A 4 -21.92 -6.57 15.37
C GLY A 4 -20.43 -6.26 15.63
N MET A 5 -19.73 -5.63 14.70
CA MET A 5 -18.58 -4.79 15.05
C MET A 5 -18.43 -3.70 13.99
N LYS A 6 -18.66 -2.47 14.43
CA LYS A 6 -18.41 -1.25 13.67
C LYS A 6 -16.90 -1.05 13.66
N ALA A 7 -16.25 -1.18 12.51
CA ALA A 7 -14.93 -0.60 12.29
C ALA A 7 -15.10 0.62 11.36
N LEU A 8 -15.62 1.70 11.95
CA LEU A 8 -15.46 3.04 11.43
C LEU A 8 -14.02 3.45 11.73
N ILE A 9 -13.11 3.29 10.77
CA ILE A 9 -11.80 3.94 10.82
C ILE A 9 -11.82 4.99 9.70
N GLY A 10 -11.93 6.25 10.13
CA GLY A 10 -11.98 7.41 9.24
C GLY A 10 -10.64 7.69 8.58
N GLY A 11 -10.70 8.00 7.29
CA GLY A 11 -9.58 8.35 6.42
C GLY A 11 -9.76 7.61 5.11
N GLY A 12 -10.24 8.29 4.08
CA GLY A 12 -10.80 7.69 2.86
C GLY A 12 -10.03 6.50 2.30
N LEU A 13 -10.56 5.28 2.54
CA LEU A 13 -10.25 4.10 1.75
C LEU A 13 -11.03 4.20 0.44
N LEU A 14 -10.32 4.43 -0.67
CA LEU A 14 -10.83 4.15 -2.01
C LEU A 14 -10.61 2.66 -2.31
N ALA A 15 -11.51 2.14 -3.14
CA ALA A 15 -11.94 0.75 -3.16
C ALA A 15 -10.94 -0.24 -3.79
N CYS A 16 -10.97 -1.47 -3.27
CA CYS A 16 -10.17 -2.63 -3.66
C CYS A 16 -9.93 -2.82 -5.17
N ALA A 17 -8.66 -2.82 -5.58
CA ALA A 17 -8.20 -3.59 -6.73
C ALA A 17 -7.43 -4.83 -6.24
N VAL A 18 -8.02 -6.02 -6.35
CA VAL A 18 -7.32 -7.29 -6.09
C VAL A 18 -6.34 -7.51 -7.25
N CYS A 19 -5.09 -7.10 -7.07
CA CYS A 19 -3.99 -7.50 -7.95
C CYS A 19 -3.50 -8.90 -7.52
N THR A 20 -3.92 -9.91 -8.25
CA THR A 20 -3.57 -11.34 -8.11
C THR A 20 -2.12 -11.64 -8.52
N ALA A 21 -1.15 -10.81 -8.16
CA ALA A 21 0.26 -11.05 -8.41
C ALA A 21 0.93 -11.54 -7.11
N GLY A 22 0.79 -12.84 -6.83
CA GLY A 22 1.40 -13.48 -5.65
C GLY A 22 0.65 -14.69 -5.08
N MET A 23 -0.46 -15.14 -5.69
CA MET A 23 -1.31 -16.24 -5.19
C MET A 23 -0.75 -17.66 -5.40
N GLU A 24 0.52 -17.83 -5.75
CA GLU A 24 1.13 -19.17 -5.96
C GLU A 24 2.22 -19.55 -4.95
N ALA A 25 2.25 -18.91 -3.77
CA ALA A 25 3.16 -19.34 -2.70
C ALA A 25 2.44 -19.51 -1.35
N LEU A 26 1.93 -20.73 -1.17
CA LEU A 26 1.81 -21.47 0.10
C LEU A 26 0.50 -21.29 0.88
N GLU A 27 -0.25 -22.40 0.91
CA GLU A 27 -1.60 -22.68 1.42
C GLU A 27 -1.83 -22.47 2.95
N ASP A 28 -0.97 -21.73 3.66
CA ASP A 28 -1.01 -21.68 5.13
C ASP A 28 -0.71 -20.28 5.70
N ARG A 29 -1.19 -19.23 5.02
CA ARG A 29 -1.03 -17.85 5.49
C ARG A 29 -2.33 -17.36 6.13
N PRO A 30 -2.28 -16.77 7.35
CA PRO A 30 -3.41 -16.00 7.89
C PRO A 30 -3.89 -14.99 6.86
N GLU A 31 -5.21 -14.87 6.74
CA GLU A 31 -5.94 -14.06 5.76
C GLU A 31 -5.36 -12.64 5.62
N ALA A 32 -4.43 -12.46 4.67
CA ALA A 32 -3.81 -11.16 4.44
C ALA A 32 -4.77 -10.27 3.63
N VAL A 33 -4.98 -9.05 4.11
CA VAL A 33 -5.84 -8.05 3.48
C VAL A 33 -4.96 -7.05 2.74
N LEU A 34 -5.26 -6.82 1.46
CA LEU A 34 -4.63 -5.74 0.71
C LEU A 34 -5.23 -4.40 1.15
N VAL A 35 -4.36 -3.50 1.60
CA VAL A 35 -4.70 -2.11 1.89
C VAL A 35 -4.25 -1.25 0.72
N GLU A 36 -5.13 -0.36 0.27
CA GLU A 36 -4.83 0.72 -0.66
C GLU A 36 -5.17 2.05 0.03
N GLU A 37 -4.21 2.97 0.09
CA GLU A 37 -4.44 4.31 0.66
C GLU A 37 -3.73 5.40 -0.13
N THR A 38 -4.24 6.64 -0.03
CA THR A 38 -3.62 7.80 -0.66
C THR A 38 -2.67 8.49 0.32
N HIS A 39 -1.38 8.52 -0.01
CA HIS A 39 -0.39 9.34 0.66
C HIS A 39 -0.32 10.74 0.02
N ILE A 40 -0.42 11.79 0.84
CA ILE A 40 -0.24 13.18 0.39
C ILE A 40 1.18 13.61 0.72
N VAL A 41 1.98 13.85 -0.31
CA VAL A 41 3.39 14.24 -0.17
C VAL A 41 3.51 15.54 0.63
N LYS A 42 4.35 15.53 1.65
CA LYS A 42 4.69 16.68 2.50
C LYS A 42 6.03 17.29 2.08
N PRO A 43 6.28 18.57 2.44
CA PRO A 43 7.57 19.19 2.23
C PRO A 43 8.72 18.38 2.84
N GLY A 44 9.74 18.07 2.03
CA GLY A 44 10.94 17.36 2.46
C GLY A 44 10.86 15.84 2.41
N GLU A 45 9.70 15.26 2.10
CA GLU A 45 9.60 13.81 1.86
C GLU A 45 10.24 13.43 0.52
N THR A 46 10.75 12.20 0.47
CA THR A 46 11.32 11.61 -0.74
C THR A 46 10.55 10.35 -1.10
N LEU A 47 10.54 9.98 -2.38
CA LEU A 47 9.89 8.74 -2.82
C LEU A 47 10.45 7.53 -2.05
N TRP A 48 11.76 7.51 -1.80
CA TRP A 48 12.42 6.46 -1.01
C TRP A 48 11.92 6.41 0.43
N GLY A 49 11.92 7.54 1.15
CA GLY A 49 11.47 7.59 2.54
C GLY A 49 9.99 7.21 2.70
N ILE A 50 9.14 7.61 1.75
CA ILE A 50 7.74 7.19 1.69
C ILE A 50 7.66 5.68 1.46
N CYS A 51 8.44 5.11 0.53
CA CYS A 51 8.47 3.67 0.33
C CYS A 51 8.91 2.90 1.59
N GLU A 52 9.91 3.40 2.33
CA GLU A 52 10.35 2.79 3.60
C GLU A 52 9.23 2.78 4.64
N GLU A 53 8.49 3.88 4.78
CA GLU A 53 7.33 3.95 5.69
C GLU A 53 6.28 2.88 5.34
N TYR A 54 5.97 2.72 4.07
CA TYR A 54 4.90 1.84 3.63
C TYR A 54 5.29 0.36 3.52
N VAL A 55 6.56 0.07 3.21
CA VAL A 55 7.10 -1.29 3.34
C VAL A 55 7.00 -1.76 4.78
N ALA A 56 7.27 -0.89 5.76
CA ALA A 56 7.15 -1.23 7.17
C ALA A 56 5.71 -1.56 7.61
N LYS A 57 4.68 -1.07 6.89
CA LYS A 57 3.27 -1.41 7.12
C LYS A 57 2.88 -2.79 6.56
N ASN A 58 3.70 -3.39 5.68
CA ASN A 58 3.42 -4.68 5.06
C ASN A 58 3.74 -5.83 6.03
N THR A 59 2.71 -6.41 6.64
CA THR A 59 2.81 -7.55 7.57
C THR A 59 2.28 -8.86 6.98
N GLY A 60 1.58 -8.80 5.85
CA GLY A 60 1.01 -9.96 5.17
C GLY A 60 2.02 -10.70 4.28
N THR A 61 2.99 -9.98 3.71
CA THR A 61 4.01 -10.52 2.79
C THR A 61 5.39 -9.98 3.14
N CYS A 62 6.44 -10.57 2.56
CA CYS A 62 7.78 -9.97 2.56
C CYS A 62 8.01 -9.34 1.18
N ARG A 63 8.18 -8.02 1.10
CA ARG A 63 8.56 -7.31 -0.13
C ARG A 63 9.89 -6.61 0.06
N TYR A 64 10.78 -6.74 -0.92
CA TYR A 64 12.01 -5.96 -0.92
C TYR A 64 11.72 -4.50 -1.32
N ILE A 65 12.48 -3.54 -0.76
CA ILE A 65 12.21 -2.10 -0.95
C ILE A 65 12.25 -1.67 -2.42
N LEU A 66 13.10 -2.29 -3.25
CA LEU A 66 13.13 -1.98 -4.68
C LEU A 66 11.88 -2.49 -5.40
N GLU A 67 11.42 -3.71 -5.10
CA GLU A 67 10.16 -4.25 -5.65
C GLU A 67 8.97 -3.39 -5.24
N TYR A 68 8.96 -2.94 -3.98
CA TYR A 68 7.93 -2.05 -3.49
C TYR A 68 7.92 -0.72 -4.23
N LYS A 69 9.09 -0.12 -4.40
CA LYS A 69 9.25 1.14 -5.14
C LYS A 69 8.78 1.01 -6.60
N GLU A 70 9.11 -0.08 -7.28
CA GLU A 70 8.58 -0.34 -8.64
C GLU A 70 7.05 -0.47 -8.63
N GLY A 71 6.47 -1.16 -7.63
CA GLY A 71 5.03 -1.20 -7.44
C GLY A 71 4.40 0.19 -7.22
N VAL A 72 5.11 1.12 -6.56
CA VAL A 72 4.66 2.51 -6.43
C VAL A 72 4.64 3.23 -7.78
N TYR A 73 5.61 2.97 -8.67
CA TYR A 73 5.57 3.47 -10.06
C TYR A 73 4.42 2.87 -10.86
N GLU A 74 4.14 1.58 -10.71
CA GLU A 74 3.02 0.90 -11.37
C GLU A 74 1.67 1.51 -10.94
N ASN A 75 1.50 1.78 -9.64
CA ASN A 75 0.29 2.41 -9.11
C ASN A 75 0.16 3.90 -9.49
N ASN A 76 1.28 4.55 -9.80
CA ASN A 76 1.36 5.99 -10.06
C ASN A 76 2.18 6.25 -11.34
N PRO A 77 1.65 5.87 -12.54
CA PRO A 77 2.42 5.89 -13.78
C PRO A 77 2.95 7.29 -14.14
N TRP A 78 2.30 8.35 -13.66
CA TRP A 78 2.75 9.74 -13.82
C TRP A 78 4.11 10.02 -13.18
N LEU A 79 4.58 9.20 -12.23
CA LEU A 79 5.93 9.30 -11.67
C LEU A 79 7.01 9.00 -12.70
N VAL A 80 6.73 8.13 -13.68
CA VAL A 80 7.68 7.77 -14.73
C VAL A 80 8.04 9.01 -15.55
N ASP A 81 7.01 9.74 -16.00
CA ASP A 81 7.19 10.98 -16.78
C ASP A 81 7.90 12.07 -15.96
N ARG A 82 7.79 12.04 -14.63
CA ARG A 82 8.48 12.97 -13.72
C ARG A 82 9.84 12.45 -13.23
N GLY A 83 10.30 11.29 -13.69
CA GLY A 83 11.54 10.67 -13.21
C GLY A 83 11.57 10.45 -11.69
N GLY A 84 10.41 10.19 -11.07
CA GLY A 84 10.27 10.01 -9.62
C GLY A 84 10.29 11.29 -8.79
N MET A 85 10.26 12.47 -9.42
CA MET A 85 10.24 13.75 -8.71
C MET A 85 8.87 14.02 -8.08
N LEU A 86 8.88 14.28 -6.77
CA LEU A 86 7.70 14.58 -5.97
C LEU A 86 7.62 16.07 -5.63
N HIS A 87 6.40 16.58 -5.57
CA HIS A 87 6.08 17.92 -5.06
C HIS A 87 5.10 17.82 -3.89
N PRO A 88 5.18 18.73 -2.90
CA PRO A 88 4.20 18.79 -1.83
C PRO A 88 2.77 18.88 -2.37
N GLY A 89 1.87 18.05 -1.84
CA GLY A 89 0.49 17.92 -2.29
C GLY A 89 0.25 16.88 -3.40
N ASP A 90 1.32 16.32 -4.00
CA ASP A 90 1.17 15.15 -4.88
C ASP A 90 0.48 14.00 -4.12
N LYS A 91 -0.34 13.24 -4.84
CA LYS A 91 -1.11 12.12 -4.29
C LYS A 91 -0.54 10.81 -4.81
N LEU A 92 0.00 10.00 -3.92
CA LEU A 92 0.53 8.68 -4.24
C LEU A 92 -0.47 7.61 -3.80
N THR A 93 -0.86 6.74 -4.73
CA THR A 93 -1.59 5.50 -4.42
C THR A 93 -0.58 4.47 -3.91
N MET A 94 -0.72 4.11 -2.64
CA MET A 94 0.17 3.18 -1.95
C MET A 94 -0.59 1.90 -1.61
N THR A 95 0.05 0.75 -1.79
CA THR A 95 -0.55 -0.56 -1.46
C THR A 95 0.35 -1.38 -0.55
N TYR A 96 -0.22 -2.13 0.39
CA TYR A 96 0.53 -3.06 1.25
C TYR A 96 -0.40 -4.14 1.82
N TRP A 97 0.16 -5.29 2.19
CA TRP A 97 -0.62 -6.39 2.77
C TRP A 97 -0.56 -6.34 4.29
N VAL A 98 -1.71 -6.42 4.96
CA VAL A 98 -1.79 -6.54 6.42
C VAL A 98 -2.27 -7.93 6.75
N ARG A 99 -1.57 -8.62 7.66
CA ARG A 99 -2.01 -9.92 8.16
C ARG A 99 -3.35 -9.75 8.91
N GLY A 100 -4.36 -10.54 8.57
CA GLY A 100 -5.60 -10.65 9.33
C GLY A 100 -5.31 -11.14 10.75
N ASN A 101 -5.93 -10.51 11.74
CA ASN A 101 -5.88 -11.00 13.11
C ASN A 101 -6.88 -12.16 13.23
N GLU A 102 -6.43 -13.31 13.74
CA GLU A 102 -7.34 -14.24 14.42
C GLU A 102 -7.91 -13.61 15.71
#